data_AF-A0A537QGN4-F1
#
_entry.id   AF-A0A537QGN4-F1
#
_cell.length_a   1.000
_cell.length_b   1.000
_cell.length_c   1.000
_cell.angle_alpha   90.00
_cell.angle_beta   90.00
_cell.angle_gamma   90.00
#
_symmetry.space_group_name_H-M   'P 1'
#
loop_
_entity.id
_entity.type
_entity.pdbx_description
1 polymer ?
#
loop_
_entity_poly.entity_id
_entity_poly.type
_entity_poly.pdbx_seq_one_letter_code
_entity_poly.pdbx_strand_id
1 'polypeptide(L)'
;SLGVDRHEINQAIYFGLAIEGQNTLLPQSPLYEPDYRSAWARYDLREANRLLDLIGLSKRGGDNMRLLPDGRPMEIIVENSGESTEQTDVLELIRDSWRKLGIRLFAKPSQLTLFRRRVFSGETMMSIDKGIENGLATAAMAPSEFAPTSQQQLEWPKWGQYYETKGRSGEAPDLPSAIRLKELYGDWLATATKGEQSRIWRSMLGIWAEEVFTIGTAAGVLQPIVVNAKLRNVPEEGIYNWDPGAFFGIYKPDGFWFDMSEMRAKSASLGGWPIPPHLGGVAGSTQISVGD
;
A
#
# COMPACT_ATOMS: atom_id res chain seq x y z
N SER A 1 -15.75 6.42 -0.75
CA SER A 1 -14.92 6.63 -1.96
C SER A 1 -15.35 7.85 -2.79
N LEU A 2 -16.61 7.96 -3.23
CA LEU A 2 -17.10 9.06 -4.10
C LEU A 2 -16.96 10.49 -3.51
N GLY A 3 -16.78 10.60 -2.20
CA GLY A 3 -16.51 11.87 -1.51
C GLY A 3 -15.06 12.30 -1.50
N VAL A 4 -14.13 11.54 -2.08
CA VAL A 4 -12.71 11.87 -2.16
C VAL A 4 -12.45 12.61 -3.48
N ASP A 5 -11.94 13.83 -3.40
CA ASP A 5 -11.52 14.60 -4.58
C ASP A 5 -10.08 14.23 -4.94
N ARG A 6 -9.94 13.17 -5.73
CA ARG A 6 -8.63 12.65 -6.17
C ARG A 6 -7.91 13.63 -7.07
N HIS A 7 -8.66 14.44 -7.81
CA HIS A 7 -8.08 15.45 -8.67
C HIS A 7 -7.43 16.57 -7.86
N GLU A 8 -8.14 17.08 -6.84
CA GLU A 8 -7.59 18.06 -5.90
C GLU A 8 -6.33 17.53 -5.21
N ILE A 9 -6.35 16.28 -4.72
CA ILE A 9 -5.18 15.62 -4.13
C ILE A 9 -4.01 15.56 -5.13
N ASN A 10 -4.27 15.14 -6.37
CA ASN A 10 -3.25 15.04 -7.41
C ASN A 10 -2.61 16.39 -7.73
N GLN A 11 -3.42 17.45 -7.86
CA GLN A 11 -2.91 18.79 -8.16
C GLN A 11 -2.13 19.38 -6.98
N ALA A 12 -2.64 19.25 -5.76
CA ALA A 12 -2.06 19.91 -4.58
C ALA A 12 -0.80 19.21 -4.06
N ILE A 13 -0.77 17.87 -4.07
CA ILE A 13 0.30 17.07 -3.45
C ILE A 13 1.28 16.54 -4.50
N TYR A 14 0.76 16.09 -5.65
CA TYR A 14 1.56 15.39 -6.67
C TYR A 14 1.78 16.20 -7.95
N PHE A 15 1.45 17.49 -7.95
CA PHE A 15 1.63 18.41 -9.08
C PHE A 15 0.99 17.93 -10.39
N GLY A 16 -0.08 17.14 -10.30
CA GLY A 16 -0.77 16.55 -11.44
C GLY A 16 -0.03 15.40 -12.12
N LEU A 17 1.04 14.88 -11.50
CA LEU A 17 1.89 13.81 -12.06
C LEU A 17 1.44 12.40 -11.66
N ALA A 18 0.54 12.27 -10.68
CA ALA A 18 0.05 10.97 -10.25
C ALA A 18 -1.14 10.50 -11.09
N ILE A 19 -1.44 9.21 -10.97
CA ILE A 19 -2.58 8.53 -11.57
C ILE A 19 -3.70 8.46 -10.55
N GLU A 20 -4.82 9.12 -10.83
CA GLU A 20 -6.00 9.13 -9.96
C GLU A 20 -6.74 7.78 -10.04
N GLY A 21 -7.25 7.29 -8.90
CA GLY A 21 -8.17 6.15 -8.88
C GLY A 21 -8.08 5.27 -7.64
N GLN A 22 -8.71 4.11 -7.73
CA GLN A 22 -8.69 3.10 -6.66
C GLN A 22 -7.35 2.39 -6.53
N ASN A 23 -7.18 1.76 -5.37
CA ASN A 23 -6.02 0.97 -5.01
C ASN A 23 -6.04 -0.37 -5.76
N THR A 24 -5.48 -0.39 -6.96
CA THR A 24 -5.42 -1.55 -7.86
C THR A 24 -4.16 -1.47 -8.73
N LEU A 25 -3.98 -2.43 -9.63
CA LEU A 25 -2.81 -2.53 -10.52
C LEU A 25 -2.63 -1.28 -11.40
N LEU A 26 -1.38 -1.00 -11.76
CA LEU A 26 -0.98 0.12 -12.60
C LEU A 26 -1.16 -0.20 -14.09
N PRO A 27 -1.31 0.81 -14.96
CA PRO A 27 -1.53 0.61 -16.40
C PRO A 27 -0.52 -0.29 -17.12
N GLN A 28 0.70 -0.40 -16.60
CA GLN A 28 1.76 -1.21 -17.18
C GLN A 28 1.64 -2.71 -16.82
N SER A 29 0.77 -3.09 -15.88
CA SER A 29 0.47 -4.50 -15.59
C SER A 29 -0.37 -5.11 -16.73
N PRO A 30 -0.09 -6.36 -17.16
CA PRO A 30 -0.92 -7.07 -18.13
C PRO A 30 -2.30 -7.48 -17.58
N LEU A 31 -2.54 -7.29 -16.29
CA LEU A 31 -3.81 -7.55 -15.61
C LEU A 31 -4.61 -6.27 -15.34
N TYR A 32 -4.10 -5.12 -15.76
CA TYR A 32 -4.76 -3.84 -15.57
C TYR A 32 -6.09 -3.77 -16.33
N GLU A 33 -7.13 -3.28 -15.66
CA GLU A 33 -8.39 -2.90 -16.27
C GLU A 33 -8.76 -1.48 -15.81
N PRO A 34 -8.98 -0.53 -16.74
CA PRO A 34 -9.38 0.84 -16.39
C PRO A 34 -10.64 0.92 -15.51
N ASP A 35 -11.57 -0.01 -15.71
CA ASP A 35 -12.82 -0.07 -14.97
C ASP A 35 -12.59 -0.36 -13.49
N TYR A 36 -11.65 -1.25 -13.15
CA TYR A 36 -11.31 -1.53 -11.75
C TYR A 36 -10.70 -0.32 -11.04
N ARG A 37 -9.87 0.46 -11.77
CA ARG A 37 -9.28 1.68 -11.22
C ARG A 37 -10.31 2.80 -11.05
N SER A 38 -11.29 2.90 -11.95
CA SER A 38 -12.30 3.96 -11.93
C SER A 38 -13.56 3.61 -11.10
N ALA A 39 -13.73 2.34 -10.72
CA ALA A 39 -14.82 1.88 -9.87
C ALA A 39 -14.91 2.74 -8.59
N TRP A 40 -16.06 3.39 -8.39
CA TRP A 40 -16.30 4.26 -7.24
C TRP A 40 -15.28 5.41 -7.04
N ALA A 41 -14.48 5.74 -8.06
CA ALA A 41 -13.41 6.73 -7.95
C ALA A 41 -13.83 8.15 -8.37
N ARG A 42 -14.93 8.28 -9.12
CA ARG A 42 -15.45 9.58 -9.57
C ARG A 42 -15.86 10.43 -8.37
N TYR A 43 -15.38 11.67 -8.31
CA TYR A 43 -15.82 12.62 -7.30
C TYR A 43 -17.28 13.03 -7.57
N ASP A 44 -18.20 12.54 -6.74
CA ASP A 44 -19.64 12.73 -6.91
C ASP A 44 -20.32 12.88 -5.56
N LEU A 45 -20.35 14.13 -5.06
CA LEU A 45 -20.97 14.45 -3.78
C LEU A 45 -22.48 14.18 -3.76
N ARG A 46 -23.16 14.24 -4.91
CA ARG A 46 -24.61 13.99 -4.98
C ARG A 46 -24.88 12.52 -4.75
N GLU A 47 -24.18 11.65 -5.47
CA GLU A 47 -24.33 10.21 -5.31
C GLU A 47 -23.84 9.75 -3.94
N ALA A 48 -22.73 10.29 -3.42
CA ALA A 48 -22.28 10.02 -2.07
C ALA A 48 -23.34 10.38 -1.01
N ASN A 49 -23.98 11.55 -1.12
CA ASN A 49 -25.08 11.94 -0.23
C ASN A 49 -26.26 10.98 -0.35
N ARG A 50 -26.67 10.60 -1.57
CA ARG A 50 -27.76 9.64 -1.80
C ARG A 50 -27.50 8.30 -1.12
N LEU A 51 -26.27 7.78 -1.22
CA LEU A 51 -25.88 6.51 -0.59
C LEU A 51 -25.89 6.60 0.93
N LEU A 52 -25.39 7.70 1.51
CA LEU A 52 -25.44 7.93 2.95
C LEU A 52 -26.88 8.07 3.46
N ASP A 53 -27.75 8.73 2.71
CA ASP A 53 -29.17 8.87 3.05
C ASP A 53 -29.89 7.52 2.99
N LEU A 54 -29.56 6.67 2.01
CA LEU A 54 -30.14 5.34 1.83
C LEU A 54 -29.88 4.42 3.03
N ILE A 55 -28.73 4.56 3.69
CA ILE A 55 -28.38 3.80 4.90
C ILE A 55 -28.86 4.49 6.21
N GLY A 56 -29.71 5.51 6.10
CA GLY A 56 -30.36 6.16 7.24
C GLY A 56 -29.57 7.30 7.90
N LEU A 57 -28.45 7.75 7.30
CA LEU A 57 -27.61 8.81 7.87
C LEU A 57 -28.05 10.23 7.46
N SER A 58 -29.32 10.44 7.12
CA SER A 58 -29.84 11.69 6.54
C SER A 58 -30.00 12.86 7.54
N LYS A 59 -30.08 12.58 8.84
CA LYS A 59 -30.23 13.61 9.88
C LYS A 59 -28.94 14.40 10.04
N ARG A 60 -29.06 15.70 10.28
CA ARG A 60 -27.92 16.61 10.51
C ARG A 60 -28.11 17.48 11.75
N GLY A 61 -27.01 17.83 12.41
CA GLY A 61 -26.96 18.78 13.51
C GLY A 61 -26.90 20.24 13.05
N GLY A 62 -26.85 21.17 14.02
CA GLY A 62 -26.82 22.62 13.75
C GLY A 62 -25.56 23.11 13.02
N ASP A 63 -24.50 22.31 12.99
CA ASP A 63 -23.25 22.57 12.26
C ASP A 63 -23.20 21.85 10.90
N ASN A 64 -24.35 21.36 10.42
CA ASN A 64 -24.53 20.62 9.18
C ASN A 64 -23.80 19.26 9.11
N MET A 65 -23.32 18.72 10.23
CA MET A 65 -22.75 17.37 10.28
C MET A 65 -23.84 16.33 10.41
N ARG A 66 -23.68 15.18 9.74
CA ARG A 66 -24.59 14.04 9.85
C ARG A 66 -24.61 13.52 11.27
N LEU A 67 -25.74 12.99 11.71
CA LEU A 67 -25.90 12.36 13.01
C LEU A 67 -26.00 10.84 12.84
N LEU A 68 -25.31 10.11 13.70
CA LEU A 68 -25.48 8.68 13.88
C LEU A 68 -26.87 8.36 14.47
N PRO A 69 -27.33 7.09 14.44
CA PRO A 69 -28.62 6.70 15.01
C PRO A 69 -28.78 7.05 16.50
N ASP A 70 -27.67 7.13 17.23
CA ASP A 70 -27.62 7.53 18.66
C ASP A 70 -27.61 9.04 18.88
N GLY A 71 -27.64 9.85 17.81
CA GLY A 71 -27.65 11.32 17.86
C GLY A 71 -26.28 11.97 17.94
N ARG A 72 -25.17 11.22 18.05
CA ARG A 72 -23.82 11.79 17.99
C ARG A 72 -23.49 12.26 16.57
N PRO A 73 -22.66 13.31 16.39
CA PRO A 73 -22.12 13.65 15.09
C PRO A 73 -21.37 12.47 14.45
N MET A 74 -21.42 12.36 13.13
CA MET A 74 -20.68 11.38 12.37
C MET A 74 -19.21 11.80 12.29
N GLU A 75 -18.38 11.08 13.01
CA GLU A 75 -16.94 11.32 13.11
C GLU A 75 -16.17 10.07 12.72
N ILE A 76 -15.12 10.25 11.91
CA ILE A 76 -14.21 9.21 11.50
C ILE A 76 -12.80 9.62 11.91
N ILE A 77 -12.14 8.77 12.69
CA ILE A 77 -10.74 8.92 13.06
C ILE A 77 -9.92 8.06 12.12
N VAL A 78 -8.97 8.68 11.43
CA VAL A 78 -8.03 7.99 10.54
C VAL A 78 -6.65 8.01 11.20
N GLU A 79 -6.17 6.83 11.60
CA GLU A 79 -4.87 6.67 12.24
C GLU A 79 -3.75 6.44 11.21
N ASN A 80 -2.54 6.92 11.49
CA ASN A 80 -1.33 6.64 10.70
C ASN A 80 -0.07 6.51 11.59
N SER A 81 1.05 6.08 11.01
CA SER A 81 2.32 5.87 11.74
C SER A 81 3.09 7.17 12.05
N GLY A 82 2.62 8.32 11.56
CA GLY A 82 3.30 9.62 11.68
C GLY A 82 4.63 9.70 10.92
N GLU A 83 5.01 8.69 10.14
CA GLU A 83 6.28 8.63 9.41
C GLU A 83 6.26 9.45 8.11
N SER A 84 5.06 9.82 7.64
CA SER A 84 4.86 10.58 6.41
C SER A 84 3.93 11.76 6.66
N THR A 85 4.44 12.97 6.41
CA THR A 85 3.62 14.19 6.43
C THR A 85 2.63 14.22 5.27
N GLU A 86 2.97 13.61 4.14
CA GLU A 86 2.11 13.48 2.93
C GLU A 86 0.76 12.86 3.28
N GLN A 87 0.74 11.81 4.11
CA GLN A 87 -0.51 11.17 4.52
C GLN A 87 -1.41 12.12 5.30
N THR A 88 -0.85 12.99 6.14
CA THR A 88 -1.61 14.00 6.87
C THR A 88 -2.15 15.06 5.91
N ASP A 89 -1.34 15.56 4.97
CA ASP A 89 -1.76 16.57 3.98
C ASP A 89 -2.90 16.03 3.08
N VAL A 90 -2.81 14.77 2.64
CA VAL A 90 -3.89 14.08 1.91
C VAL A 90 -5.16 14.00 2.76
N LEU A 91 -5.05 13.66 4.04
CA LEU A 91 -6.20 13.59 4.95
C LEU A 91 -6.85 14.95 5.19
N GLU A 92 -6.11 16.06 5.14
CA GLU A 92 -6.68 17.40 5.22
C GLU A 92 -7.59 17.71 4.02
N LEU A 93 -7.16 17.38 2.80
CA LEU A 93 -7.98 17.53 1.60
C LEU A 93 -9.23 16.62 1.64
N ILE A 94 -9.07 15.37 2.09
CA ILE A 94 -10.20 14.45 2.28
C ILE A 94 -11.15 14.98 3.35
N ARG A 95 -10.64 15.57 4.44
CA ARG A 95 -11.45 16.18 5.49
C ARG A 95 -12.33 17.29 4.92
N ASP A 96 -11.80 18.15 4.06
CA ASP A 96 -12.56 19.23 3.44
C ASP A 96 -13.65 18.69 2.51
N SER A 97 -13.36 17.67 1.71
CA SER A 97 -14.33 17.05 0.81
C SER A 97 -15.41 16.27 1.59
N TRP A 98 -15.05 15.54 2.65
CA TRP A 98 -15.97 14.79 3.50
C TRP A 98 -16.82 15.69 4.40
N ARG A 99 -16.30 16.86 4.80
CA ARG A 99 -17.09 17.87 5.52
C ARG A 99 -18.30 18.33 4.70
N LYS A 100 -18.17 18.43 3.36
CA LYS A 100 -19.30 18.72 2.45
C LYS A 100 -20.38 17.62 2.48
N LEU A 101 -19.99 16.38 2.81
CA LEU A 101 -20.91 15.27 3.03
C LEU A 101 -21.50 15.26 4.45
N GLY A 102 -21.01 16.11 5.37
CA GLY A 102 -21.40 16.12 6.78
C GLY A 102 -20.64 15.10 7.62
N ILE A 103 -19.45 14.67 7.21
CA ILE A 103 -18.62 13.73 7.95
C ILE A 103 -17.42 14.51 8.51
N ARG A 104 -17.18 14.41 9.81
CA ARG A 104 -15.96 14.96 10.42
C ARG A 104 -14.84 13.93 10.32
N LEU A 105 -13.71 14.31 9.73
CA LEU A 105 -12.51 13.50 9.71
C LEU A 105 -11.46 14.08 10.66
N PHE A 106 -10.83 13.21 11.45
CA PHE A 106 -9.70 13.54 12.31
C PHE A 106 -8.51 12.65 11.98
N ALA A 107 -7.40 13.24 11.54
CA ALA A 107 -6.12 12.54 11.40
C ALA A 107 -5.49 12.35 12.78
N LYS A 108 -4.99 11.14 13.06
CA LYS A 108 -4.36 10.79 14.33
C LYS A 108 -3.03 10.08 14.09
N PRO A 109 -1.94 10.83 13.91
CA PRO A 109 -0.61 10.25 13.84
C PRO A 109 -0.20 9.69 15.20
N SER A 110 0.48 8.55 15.19
CA SER A 110 1.06 7.93 16.38
C SER A 110 2.30 7.12 16.03
N GLN A 111 3.18 6.83 16.98
CA GLN A 111 4.37 6.02 16.72
C GLN A 111 4.02 4.67 16.08
N LEU A 112 4.76 4.25 15.05
CA LEU A 112 4.51 3.05 14.25
C LEU A 112 4.15 1.81 15.09
N THR A 113 4.88 1.53 16.16
CA THR A 113 4.63 0.37 17.03
C THR A 113 3.26 0.45 17.72
N LEU A 114 2.86 1.63 18.19
CA LEU A 114 1.55 1.85 18.81
C LEU A 114 0.44 1.75 17.77
N PHE A 115 0.62 2.38 16.61
CA PHE A 115 -0.30 2.30 15.48
C PHE A 115 -0.56 0.85 15.07
N ARG A 116 0.49 0.09 14.76
CA ARG A 116 0.36 -1.34 14.38
C ARG A 116 -0.31 -2.17 15.46
N ARG A 117 0.04 -1.97 16.75
CA ARG A 117 -0.62 -2.68 17.85
C ARG A 117 -2.13 -2.44 17.86
N ARG A 118 -2.57 -1.20 17.68
CA ARG A 118 -3.99 -0.82 17.64
C ARG A 118 -4.71 -1.36 16.41
N VAL A 119 -4.05 -1.37 15.25
CA VAL A 119 -4.62 -1.98 14.04
C VAL A 119 -4.78 -3.48 14.26
N PHE A 120 -3.74 -4.16 14.74
CA PHE A 120 -3.75 -5.62 14.94
C PHE A 120 -4.72 -6.08 16.02
N SER A 121 -5.00 -5.25 17.04
CA SER A 121 -6.03 -5.55 18.05
C SER A 121 -7.47 -5.25 17.58
N GLY A 122 -7.65 -4.58 16.43
CA GLY A 122 -8.95 -4.16 15.94
C GLY A 122 -9.52 -2.91 16.65
N GLU A 123 -8.66 -2.13 17.31
CA GLU A 123 -9.05 -0.86 17.97
C GLU A 123 -9.12 0.34 17.01
N THR A 124 -8.66 0.16 15.77
CA THR A 124 -8.58 1.22 14.75
C THR A 124 -9.87 1.25 13.92
N MET A 125 -10.49 2.43 13.81
CA MET A 125 -11.68 2.62 12.99
C MET A 125 -11.35 2.69 11.49
N MET A 126 -10.34 3.48 11.13
CA MET A 126 -9.83 3.62 9.79
C MET A 126 -8.33 3.95 9.88
N SER A 127 -7.56 3.53 8.89
CA SER A 127 -6.16 3.89 8.76
C SER A 127 -5.85 4.36 7.34
N ILE A 128 -4.75 5.09 7.20
CA ILE A 128 -4.13 5.40 5.91
C ILE A 128 -2.72 4.83 5.89
N ASP A 129 -2.37 4.18 4.80
CA ASP A 129 -1.01 3.76 4.48
C ASP A 129 -0.85 3.77 2.95
N LYS A 130 0.32 3.38 2.46
CA LYS A 130 0.56 3.13 1.04
C LYS A 130 -0.43 2.10 0.46
N GLY A 131 -0.67 2.21 -0.84
CA GLY A 131 -1.47 1.25 -1.59
C GLY A 131 -0.76 -0.11 -1.73
N ILE A 132 -1.29 -0.94 -2.62
CA ILE A 132 -0.66 -2.23 -2.97
C ILE A 132 0.79 -2.04 -3.41
N GLU A 133 1.67 -2.95 -2.99
CA GLU A 133 3.09 -2.93 -3.32
C GLU A 133 3.34 -3.36 -4.76
N ASN A 134 2.71 -4.46 -5.19
CA ASN A 134 2.96 -5.03 -6.51
C ASN A 134 1.97 -4.51 -7.56
N GLY A 135 1.99 -3.20 -7.80
CA GLY A 135 1.17 -2.56 -8.84
C GLY A 135 1.43 -3.07 -10.26
N LEU A 136 2.55 -3.76 -10.49
CA LEU A 136 2.97 -4.30 -11.80
C LEU A 136 2.80 -5.83 -11.89
N ALA A 137 1.95 -6.40 -11.04
CA ALA A 137 1.75 -7.85 -10.96
C ALA A 137 1.42 -8.49 -12.32
N THR A 138 1.92 -9.70 -12.52
CA THR A 138 1.52 -10.57 -13.63
C THR A 138 0.73 -11.76 -13.09
N ALA A 139 0.05 -12.51 -13.97
CA ALA A 139 -0.72 -13.68 -13.55
C ALA A 139 0.11 -14.73 -12.76
N ALA A 140 1.42 -14.80 -13.02
CA ALA A 140 2.33 -15.75 -12.37
C ALA A 140 2.85 -15.26 -11.00
N MET A 141 2.56 -14.01 -10.62
CA MET A 141 2.87 -13.48 -9.29
C MET A 141 1.69 -13.72 -8.34
N ALA A 142 1.96 -13.93 -7.06
CA ALA A 142 0.95 -14.25 -6.07
C ALA A 142 -0.01 -13.07 -5.82
N PRO A 143 -1.34 -13.25 -5.83
CA PRO A 143 -2.32 -12.21 -5.52
C PRO A 143 -2.59 -12.04 -4.01
N SER A 144 -1.59 -12.30 -3.15
CA SER A 144 -1.77 -12.30 -1.69
C SER A 144 -2.30 -10.98 -1.13
N GLU A 145 -1.89 -9.85 -1.72
CA GLU A 145 -2.37 -8.51 -1.34
C GLU A 145 -3.89 -8.33 -1.49
N PHE A 146 -4.54 -9.16 -2.31
CA PHE A 146 -5.98 -9.10 -2.59
C PHE A 146 -6.77 -10.20 -1.87
N ALA A 147 -6.19 -10.85 -0.86
CA ALA A 147 -6.88 -11.80 0.02
C ALA A 147 -6.38 -11.68 1.48
N PRO A 148 -7.20 -12.05 2.48
CA PRO A 148 -6.81 -11.99 3.89
C PRO A 148 -5.76 -13.05 4.21
N THR A 149 -4.49 -12.70 4.00
CA THR A 149 -3.37 -13.63 4.01
C THR A 149 -2.24 -13.21 4.93
N SER A 150 -2.24 -11.96 5.42
CA SER A 150 -1.26 -11.48 6.40
C SER A 150 -1.84 -10.50 7.40
N GLN A 151 -1.39 -10.58 8.66
CA GLN A 151 -1.71 -9.59 9.69
C GLN A 151 -1.25 -8.17 9.31
N GLN A 152 -0.24 -8.04 8.45
CA GLN A 152 0.28 -6.74 8.02
C GLN A 152 -0.67 -5.98 7.09
N GLN A 153 -1.69 -6.63 6.53
CA GLN A 153 -2.71 -5.99 5.69
C GLN A 153 -3.74 -5.32 6.60
N LEU A 154 -3.72 -3.98 6.63
CA LEU A 154 -4.42 -3.18 7.64
C LEU A 154 -5.95 -3.22 7.51
N GLU A 155 -6.46 -3.59 6.33
CA GLU A 155 -7.88 -3.75 6.03
C GLU A 155 -8.50 -5.02 6.64
N TRP A 156 -7.69 -6.01 7.03
CA TRP A 156 -8.17 -7.28 7.61
C TRP A 156 -7.15 -7.98 8.53
N PRO A 157 -6.53 -7.28 9.49
CA PRO A 157 -5.38 -7.79 10.24
C PRO A 157 -5.68 -9.05 11.04
N LYS A 158 -6.89 -9.18 11.59
CA LYS A 158 -7.32 -10.38 12.34
C LYS A 158 -7.55 -11.60 11.43
N TRP A 159 -8.11 -11.39 10.24
CA TRP A 159 -8.33 -12.45 9.25
C TRP A 159 -7.00 -12.92 8.64
N GLY A 160 -6.10 -11.98 8.36
CA GLY A 160 -4.74 -12.29 7.94
C GLY A 160 -3.96 -13.09 8.98
N GLN A 161 -4.03 -12.70 10.26
CA GLN A 161 -3.42 -13.48 11.35
C GLN A 161 -4.01 -14.90 11.45
N TYR A 162 -5.32 -15.05 11.26
CA TYR A 162 -5.98 -16.36 11.22
C TYR A 162 -5.44 -17.24 10.10
N TYR A 163 -5.21 -16.66 8.92
CA TYR A 163 -4.57 -17.37 7.81
C TYR A 163 -3.13 -17.78 8.15
N GLU A 164 -2.26 -16.85 8.55
CA GLU A 164 -0.84 -17.08 8.84
C GLU A 164 -0.64 -18.14 9.93
N THR A 165 -1.46 -18.08 10.99
CA THR A 165 -1.34 -18.97 12.14
C THR A 165 -2.08 -20.29 11.96
N LYS A 166 -2.75 -20.51 10.82
CA LYS A 166 -3.61 -21.67 10.54
C LYS A 166 -4.73 -21.83 11.58
N GLY A 167 -5.35 -20.71 11.96
CA GLY A 167 -6.47 -20.66 12.89
C GLY A 167 -6.13 -20.70 14.37
N ARG A 168 -4.84 -20.60 14.75
CA ARG A 168 -4.41 -20.58 16.15
C ARG A 168 -4.61 -19.21 16.83
N SER A 169 -4.68 -18.13 16.07
CA SER A 169 -4.92 -16.77 16.56
C SER A 169 -5.60 -15.93 15.48
N GLY A 170 -6.17 -14.79 15.85
CA GLY A 170 -7.00 -14.00 14.94
C GLY A 170 -8.44 -14.55 14.85
N GLU A 171 -9.16 -14.13 13.83
CA GLU A 171 -10.57 -14.47 13.61
C GLU A 171 -10.77 -14.98 12.18
N ALA A 172 -11.64 -15.97 11.98
CA ALA A 172 -11.95 -16.42 10.63
C ALA A 172 -12.69 -15.31 9.86
N PRO A 173 -12.43 -15.14 8.54
CA PRO A 173 -13.25 -14.23 7.72
C PRO A 173 -14.72 -14.62 7.79
N ASP A 174 -15.59 -13.64 8.03
CA ASP A 174 -17.05 -13.79 8.08
C ASP A 174 -17.78 -13.09 6.92
N LEU A 175 -17.05 -12.24 6.16
CA LEU A 175 -17.56 -11.60 4.97
C LEU A 175 -17.46 -12.52 3.74
N PRO A 176 -18.57 -12.79 3.01
CA PRO A 176 -18.57 -13.71 1.87
C PRO A 176 -17.54 -13.39 0.79
N SER A 177 -17.35 -12.10 0.48
CA SER A 177 -16.34 -11.65 -0.50
C SER A 177 -14.91 -11.94 -0.04
N ALA A 178 -14.60 -11.72 1.25
CA ALA A 178 -13.29 -12.05 1.82
C ALA A 178 -13.03 -13.57 1.88
N ILE A 179 -14.06 -14.36 2.22
CA ILE A 179 -13.99 -15.84 2.15
C ILE A 179 -13.69 -16.27 0.71
N ARG A 180 -14.40 -15.70 -0.26
CA ARG A 180 -14.20 -16.00 -1.68
C ARG A 180 -12.80 -15.63 -2.17
N LEU A 181 -12.26 -14.48 -1.76
CA LEU A 181 -10.90 -14.06 -2.09
C LEU A 181 -9.86 -15.04 -1.52
N LYS A 182 -10.05 -15.52 -0.29
CA LYS A 182 -9.19 -16.54 0.32
C LYS A 182 -9.24 -17.87 -0.45
N GLU A 183 -10.43 -18.32 -0.88
CA GLU A 183 -10.57 -19.52 -1.72
C GLU A 183 -9.86 -19.37 -3.06
N LEU A 184 -10.09 -18.25 -3.75
CA LEU A 184 -9.43 -17.93 -5.03
C LEU A 184 -7.91 -17.90 -4.88
N TYR A 185 -7.39 -17.33 -3.80
CA TYR A 185 -5.96 -17.38 -3.51
C TYR A 185 -5.45 -18.82 -3.32
N GLY A 186 -6.21 -19.67 -2.62
CA GLY A 186 -5.92 -21.10 -2.50
C GLY A 186 -5.89 -21.82 -3.86
N ASP A 187 -6.87 -21.54 -4.73
CA ASP A 187 -6.91 -22.08 -6.09
C ASP A 187 -5.69 -21.63 -6.91
N TRP A 188 -5.26 -20.37 -6.73
CA TRP A 188 -4.07 -19.84 -7.40
C TRP A 188 -2.79 -20.58 -6.98
N LEU A 189 -2.65 -20.86 -5.67
CA LEU A 189 -1.53 -21.64 -5.14
C LEU A 189 -1.53 -23.10 -5.64
N ALA A 190 -2.70 -23.65 -5.91
CA ALA A 190 -2.86 -25.04 -6.36
C ALA A 190 -2.69 -25.24 -7.87
N THR A 191 -2.68 -24.16 -8.67
CA THR A 191 -2.59 -24.24 -10.13
C THR A 191 -1.23 -23.77 -10.66
N ALA A 192 -0.72 -24.46 -11.68
CA ALA A 192 0.47 -24.04 -12.42
C ALA A 192 0.12 -23.48 -13.82
N THR A 193 -1.16 -23.45 -14.19
CA THR A 193 -1.60 -23.08 -15.53
C THR A 193 -1.78 -21.57 -15.63
N LYS A 194 -0.99 -20.91 -16.48
CA LYS A 194 -1.06 -19.44 -16.69
C LYS A 194 -2.47 -18.93 -17.00
N GLY A 195 -3.24 -19.67 -17.79
CA GLY A 195 -4.64 -19.31 -18.11
C GLY A 195 -5.53 -19.28 -16.89
N GLU A 196 -5.38 -20.27 -16.00
CA GLU A 196 -6.16 -20.37 -14.77
C GLU A 196 -5.74 -19.33 -13.75
N GLN A 197 -4.43 -19.11 -13.59
CA GLN A 197 -3.92 -18.02 -12.76
C GLN A 197 -4.46 -16.65 -13.22
N SER A 198 -4.52 -16.40 -14.53
CA SER A 198 -5.05 -15.16 -15.10
C SER A 198 -6.55 -15.01 -14.82
N ARG A 199 -7.33 -16.10 -14.92
CA ARG A 199 -8.76 -16.13 -14.61
C ARG A 199 -9.01 -15.79 -13.14
N ILE A 200 -8.26 -16.42 -12.25
CA ILE A 200 -8.35 -16.20 -10.80
C ILE A 200 -8.02 -14.75 -10.46
N TRP A 201 -6.91 -14.23 -10.98
CA TRP A 201 -6.51 -12.83 -10.82
C TRP A 201 -7.64 -11.86 -11.19
N ARG A 202 -8.27 -12.05 -12.37
CA ARG A 202 -9.39 -11.21 -12.82
C ARG A 202 -10.60 -11.32 -11.90
N SER A 203 -10.91 -12.52 -11.39
CA SER A 203 -11.98 -12.69 -10.40
C SER A 203 -11.69 -11.95 -9.09
N MET A 204 -10.44 -12.02 -8.60
CA MET A 204 -10.05 -11.32 -7.37
C MET A 204 -10.10 -9.79 -7.54
N LEU A 205 -9.58 -9.27 -8.65
CA LEU A 205 -9.61 -7.83 -8.95
C LEU A 205 -11.04 -7.29 -9.12
N GLY A 206 -11.93 -8.09 -9.73
CA GLY A 206 -13.35 -7.73 -9.84
C GLY A 206 -14.02 -7.57 -8.47
N ILE A 207 -13.84 -8.56 -7.57
CA ILE A 207 -14.37 -8.50 -6.21
C ILE A 207 -13.78 -7.29 -5.45
N TRP A 208 -12.46 -7.08 -5.56
CA TRP A 208 -11.78 -5.98 -4.89
C TRP A 208 -12.32 -4.59 -5.34
N ALA A 209 -12.56 -4.43 -6.64
CA ALA A 209 -13.11 -3.20 -7.19
C ALA A 209 -14.57 -2.94 -6.77
N GLU A 210 -15.37 -4.00 -6.64
CA GLU A 210 -16.79 -3.92 -6.23
C GLU A 210 -16.94 -3.61 -4.74
N GLU A 211 -16.20 -4.31 -3.90
CA GLU A 211 -16.35 -4.28 -2.44
C GLU A 211 -15.65 -3.08 -1.78
N VAL A 212 -14.64 -2.48 -2.44
CA VAL A 212 -13.93 -1.29 -1.96
C VAL A 212 -13.34 -1.48 -0.55
N PHE A 213 -12.62 -2.59 -0.34
CA PHE A 213 -11.92 -2.89 0.93
C PHE A 213 -10.94 -1.79 1.34
N THR A 214 -10.38 -1.08 0.35
CA THR A 214 -9.56 0.12 0.54
C THR A 214 -10.04 1.23 -0.39
N ILE A 215 -9.88 2.49 0.03
CA ILE A 215 -10.20 3.67 -0.78
C ILE A 215 -8.90 4.24 -1.31
N GLY A 216 -8.59 3.98 -2.59
CA GLY A 216 -7.39 4.54 -3.22
C GLY A 216 -7.54 6.03 -3.49
N THR A 217 -6.43 6.77 -3.47
CA THR A 217 -6.38 8.22 -3.73
C THR A 217 -5.64 8.51 -5.03
N ALA A 218 -4.35 8.19 -5.06
CA ALA A 218 -3.44 8.36 -6.19
C ALA A 218 -2.45 7.19 -6.25
N ALA A 219 -1.87 6.96 -7.43
CA ALA A 219 -0.85 5.95 -7.67
C ALA A 219 0.17 6.44 -8.70
N GLY A 220 1.25 5.68 -8.93
CA GLY A 220 2.23 6.02 -9.97
C GLY A 220 3.01 7.31 -9.71
N VAL A 221 3.12 7.73 -8.45
CA VAL A 221 3.93 8.89 -8.04
C VAL A 221 5.39 8.58 -8.33
N LEU A 222 6.05 9.47 -9.08
CA LEU A 222 7.47 9.33 -9.41
C LEU A 222 8.32 9.37 -8.13
N GLN A 223 9.24 8.41 -8.01
CA GLN A 223 10.17 8.30 -6.90
C GLN A 223 11.56 8.76 -7.36
N PRO A 224 11.95 10.03 -7.13
CA PRO A 224 13.26 10.51 -7.52
C PRO A 224 14.34 9.85 -6.65
N ILE A 225 15.31 9.20 -7.30
CA ILE A 225 16.47 8.59 -6.65
C ILE A 225 17.70 9.45 -6.94
N VAL A 226 18.42 9.84 -5.89
CA VAL A 226 19.69 10.55 -6.02
C VAL A 226 20.82 9.53 -6.05
N VAL A 227 21.54 9.49 -7.17
CA VAL A 227 22.74 8.67 -7.34
C VAL A 227 23.98 9.54 -7.39
N ASN A 228 25.10 9.02 -6.88
CA ASN A 228 26.39 9.69 -7.06
C ASN A 228 26.72 9.70 -8.57
N ALA A 229 27.11 10.84 -9.13
CA ALA A 229 27.44 10.97 -10.55
C ALA A 229 28.55 10.03 -11.05
N LYS A 230 29.39 9.52 -10.13
CA LYS A 230 30.45 8.54 -10.43
C LYS A 230 29.98 7.10 -10.36
N LEU A 231 28.83 6.83 -9.75
CA LEU A 231 28.26 5.49 -9.71
C LEU A 231 27.65 5.19 -11.09
N ARG A 232 28.20 4.18 -11.75
CA ARG A 232 27.82 3.74 -13.08
C ARG A 232 26.96 2.48 -13.00
N ASN A 233 26.29 2.21 -14.12
CA ASN A 233 25.44 1.04 -14.33
C ASN A 233 24.15 1.03 -13.48
N VAL A 234 23.80 2.16 -12.86
CA VAL A 234 22.46 2.37 -12.31
C VAL A 234 21.54 2.82 -13.46
N PRO A 235 20.38 2.18 -13.67
CA PRO A 235 19.41 2.62 -14.68
C PRO A 235 18.95 4.06 -14.44
N GLU A 236 18.76 4.82 -15.52
CA GLU A 236 18.20 6.18 -15.44
C GLU A 236 16.71 6.15 -15.04
N GLU A 237 15.97 5.14 -15.51
CA GLU A 237 14.58 4.91 -15.17
C GLU A 237 14.38 3.46 -14.69
N GLY A 238 13.48 3.27 -13.72
CA GLY A 238 13.22 1.98 -13.14
C GLY A 238 11.99 1.94 -12.22
N ILE A 239 11.54 0.72 -11.97
CA ILE A 239 10.57 0.33 -10.95
C ILE A 239 11.27 0.42 -9.59
N TYR A 240 10.65 1.16 -8.67
CA TYR A 240 11.10 1.26 -7.29
C TYR A 240 10.01 0.69 -6.37
N ASN A 241 10.15 -0.58 -5.98
CA ASN A 241 9.22 -1.26 -5.08
C ASN A 241 9.96 -2.27 -4.18
N TRP A 242 9.37 -2.62 -3.04
CA TRP A 242 9.95 -3.63 -2.16
C TRP A 242 9.75 -5.06 -2.69
N ASP A 243 8.53 -5.46 -3.02
CA ASP A 243 8.21 -6.81 -3.49
C ASP A 243 7.64 -6.77 -4.92
N PRO A 244 8.20 -7.49 -5.92
CA PRO A 244 9.39 -8.36 -5.87
C PRO A 244 10.73 -7.64 -6.15
N GLY A 245 10.74 -6.30 -6.19
CA GLY A 245 11.88 -5.51 -6.66
C GLY A 245 13.13 -5.53 -5.76
N ALA A 246 12.91 -5.68 -4.45
CA ALA A 246 13.86 -5.39 -3.39
C ALA A 246 14.55 -4.02 -3.59
N PHE A 247 13.77 -3.01 -3.97
CA PHE A 247 14.20 -1.71 -4.47
C PHE A 247 15.18 -1.84 -5.64
N PHE A 248 16.48 -1.84 -5.38
CA PHE A 248 17.50 -1.98 -6.40
C PHE A 248 17.83 -3.43 -6.77
N GLY A 249 17.30 -4.43 -6.03
CA GLY A 249 17.67 -5.83 -6.19
C GLY A 249 17.48 -6.37 -7.61
N ILE A 250 16.38 -6.02 -8.28
CA ILE A 250 16.11 -6.41 -9.68
C ILE A 250 17.14 -5.84 -10.68
N TYR A 251 17.86 -4.78 -10.30
CA TYR A 251 18.87 -4.13 -11.13
C TYR A 251 20.28 -4.70 -10.95
N LYS A 252 20.44 -5.75 -10.14
CA LYS A 252 21.73 -6.40 -9.87
C LYS A 252 22.77 -5.37 -9.41
N PRO A 253 22.62 -4.81 -8.20
CA PRO A 253 23.48 -3.74 -7.70
C PRO A 253 24.95 -4.18 -7.57
N ASP A 254 25.23 -5.48 -7.57
CA ASP A 254 26.57 -6.08 -7.73
C ASP A 254 27.26 -5.71 -9.05
N GLY A 255 26.49 -5.31 -10.06
CA GLY A 255 27.00 -4.77 -11.32
C GLY A 255 27.25 -3.25 -11.30
N PHE A 256 26.90 -2.55 -10.23
CA PHE A 256 27.17 -1.11 -10.12
C PHE A 256 28.65 -0.88 -9.77
N TRP A 257 29.25 0.17 -10.33
CA TRP A 257 30.68 0.45 -10.10
C TRP A 257 30.98 1.94 -10.09
N PHE A 258 31.98 2.35 -9.31
CA PHE A 258 32.43 3.75 -9.31
C PHE A 258 33.45 3.99 -10.41
N ASP A 259 33.21 5.03 -11.19
CA ASP A 259 34.18 5.57 -12.14
C ASP A 259 35.32 6.27 -11.38
N MET A 260 36.43 5.55 -11.29
CA MET A 260 37.63 5.96 -10.55
C MET A 260 38.65 6.72 -11.42
N SER A 261 38.29 7.09 -12.66
CA SER A 261 39.19 7.78 -13.59
C SER A 261 39.85 9.03 -12.96
N GLU A 262 39.11 9.81 -12.17
CA GLU A 262 39.67 10.95 -11.42
C GLU A 262 40.37 10.56 -10.11
N MET A 263 39.97 9.47 -9.45
CA MET A 263 40.59 9.04 -8.18
C MET A 263 41.98 8.43 -8.40
N ARG A 264 42.21 7.76 -9.53
CA ARG A 264 43.55 7.30 -9.93
C ARG A 264 44.52 8.45 -10.17
N ALA A 265 44.06 9.60 -10.65
CA ALA A 265 44.90 10.79 -10.82
C ALA A 265 45.39 11.36 -9.48
N LYS A 266 44.59 11.24 -8.40
CA LYS A 266 45.00 11.63 -7.04
C LYS A 266 45.79 10.54 -6.29
N SER A 267 45.47 9.26 -6.46
CA SER A 267 46.24 8.17 -5.80
C SER A 267 47.60 7.92 -6.45
N ALA A 268 47.82 8.32 -7.70
CA ALA A 268 49.16 8.33 -8.29
C ALA A 268 50.10 9.35 -7.59
N SER A 269 49.55 10.30 -6.83
CA SER A 269 50.31 11.28 -6.04
C SER A 269 50.51 10.91 -4.56
N LEU A 270 49.79 9.88 -4.08
CA LEU A 270 49.86 9.39 -2.70
C LEU A 270 49.95 7.86 -2.74
N GLY A 271 51.17 7.35 -2.51
CA GLY A 271 51.57 5.95 -2.64
C GLY A 271 50.51 4.92 -2.21
N GLY A 272 50.43 3.84 -2.99
CA GLY A 272 49.36 2.84 -2.97
C GLY A 272 49.02 2.26 -1.59
N TRP A 273 47.73 1.98 -1.40
CA TRP A 273 47.22 1.30 -0.22
C TRP A 273 47.61 -0.19 -0.23
N PRO A 274 48.08 -0.75 0.90
CA PRO A 274 48.41 -2.17 0.99
C PRO A 274 47.14 -3.02 1.00
N ILE A 275 47.18 -4.11 0.23
CA ILE A 275 46.20 -5.20 0.29
C ILE A 275 46.47 -5.97 1.59
N PRO A 276 45.48 -6.17 2.50
CA PRO A 276 45.71 -7.01 3.67
C PRO A 276 45.88 -8.47 3.24
N PRO A 277 46.83 -9.22 3.84
CA PRO A 277 47.03 -10.62 3.51
C PRO A 277 45.83 -11.45 3.96
N HIS A 278 45.53 -12.47 3.15
CA HIS A 278 44.53 -13.51 3.36
C HIS A 278 44.38 -13.94 4.81
N LEU A 279 43.16 -13.87 5.35
CA LEU A 279 42.73 -14.71 6.46
C LEU A 279 41.79 -15.77 5.94
N GLY A 280 42.22 -17.03 6.13
CA GLY A 280 41.53 -18.24 5.75
C GLY A 280 40.18 -18.42 6.46
N GLY A 281 39.42 -19.38 5.94
CA GLY A 281 38.05 -19.65 6.34
C GLY A 281 37.86 -19.90 7.82
N VAL A 282 36.71 -19.44 8.31
CA VAL A 282 36.03 -20.01 9.46
C VAL A 282 34.57 -20.13 9.09
N ALA A 283 34.09 -21.38 9.02
CA ALA A 283 32.66 -21.68 9.07
C ALA A 283 32.13 -21.21 10.43
N GLY A 284 31.21 -20.25 10.42
CA GLY A 284 30.61 -19.70 11.64
C GLY A 284 29.09 -19.83 11.61
N SER A 285 28.59 -20.88 12.25
CA SER A 285 27.19 -21.01 12.67
C SER A 285 26.82 -19.87 13.63
N THR A 286 25.76 -19.12 13.34
CA THR A 286 25.19 -18.15 14.29
C THR A 286 23.98 -18.78 14.97
N GLN A 287 24.09 -18.98 16.28
CA GLN A 287 23.02 -19.36 17.19
C GLN A 287 23.03 -18.33 18.33
N ILE A 288 21.88 -17.72 18.65
CA ILE A 288 21.65 -17.06 19.93
C ILE A 288 20.28 -17.51 20.45
N SER A 289 20.29 -17.99 21.69
CA SER A 289 19.17 -18.58 22.42
C SER A 289 18.37 -17.54 23.22
N VAL A 290 17.17 -17.98 23.56
CA VAL A 290 16.04 -17.42 24.33
C VAL A 290 16.42 -16.58 25.56
N GLY A 291 15.69 -15.47 25.76
CA GLY A 291 15.52 -14.80 27.04
C GLY A 291 14.06 -14.91 27.50
N ASP A 292 13.90 -15.22 28.78
CA ASP A 292 12.70 -15.46 29.61
C ASP A 292 11.29 -15.16 29.05
#